data_AF-A0A1Z3CED7-F1
#
_entry.id   AF-A0A1Z3CED7-F1
#
_cell.length_a   1.000
_cell.length_b   1.000
_cell.length_c   1.000
_cell.angle_alpha   90.00
_cell.angle_beta   90.00
_cell.angle_gamma   90.00
#
_symmetry.space_group_name_H-M   'P 1'
#
loop_
_entity.id
_entity.type
_entity.pdbx_description
1 polymer ?
#
loop_
_entity_poly.entity_id
_entity_poly.type
_entity_poly.pdbx_seq_one_letter_code
_entity_poly.pdbx_strand_id
1 'polypeptide(L)'
;MAIVSILMSAGTIIMYFFLSLFIPFLTYLIPYYKITKVNLYKKKYSLAINIVVSLILYVISPSFLIYYLIFPYTMEFTFYLFNKLTRRIQVYNRIVIMSIIPTILILIYLYINRVEIINIINLLPQLEEFKKLGAENIYRFQETMIYISQNIVSQVFKYVFLATFFLFLTLIPGTYKLWKLSCYWIVPYILILWSQRFLNISHNIFWENNIVEIIKYIFVWYGIKNLYVLIEKIGVKSNILKHGISILFGLSYPMVVFVIGALASFEFIEVKEIRM
;
A
#
# COMPACT_ATOMS: atom_id res chain seq x y z
N MET A 1 -9.52 6.40 35.72
CA MET A 1 -9.62 5.32 34.70
C MET A 1 -9.65 5.86 33.26
N ALA A 2 -10.57 6.77 32.91
CA ALA A 2 -10.71 7.30 31.54
C ALA A 2 -9.47 8.01 30.96
N ILE A 3 -8.74 8.78 31.78
CA ILE A 3 -7.52 9.48 31.33
C ILE A 3 -6.37 8.48 31.06
N VAL A 4 -6.23 7.48 31.91
CA VAL A 4 -5.20 6.43 31.78
C VAL A 4 -5.41 5.62 30.50
N SER A 5 -6.66 5.28 30.16
CA SER A 5 -6.96 4.57 28.91
C SER A 5 -6.70 5.41 27.65
N ILE A 6 -6.93 6.72 27.70
CA ILE A 6 -6.59 7.65 26.62
C ILE A 6 -5.07 7.71 26.42
N LEU A 7 -4.30 7.88 27.49
CA LEU A 7 -2.84 7.94 27.43
C LEU A 7 -2.22 6.63 26.94
N MET A 8 -2.68 5.48 27.44
CA MET A 8 -2.22 4.17 26.96
C MET A 8 -2.51 3.99 25.47
N SER A 9 -3.71 4.34 25.02
CA SER A 9 -4.08 4.25 23.60
C SER A 9 -3.21 5.17 22.73
N ALA A 10 -3.01 6.42 23.17
CA ALA A 10 -2.11 7.35 22.48
C ALA A 10 -0.68 6.82 22.42
N GLY A 11 -0.15 6.28 23.52
CA GLY A 11 1.17 5.66 23.58
C GLY A 11 1.33 4.50 22.59
N THR A 12 0.34 3.61 22.50
CA THR A 12 0.37 2.51 21.51
C THR A 12 0.35 3.01 20.06
N ILE A 13 -0.45 4.03 19.76
CA ILE A 13 -0.50 4.63 18.41
C ILE A 13 0.85 5.26 18.05
N ILE A 14 1.46 5.99 18.99
CA ILE A 14 2.78 6.61 18.80
C ILE A 14 3.85 5.54 18.59
N MET A 15 3.84 4.47 19.39
CA MET A 15 4.75 3.35 19.22
C MET A 15 4.61 2.71 17.83
N TYR A 16 3.38 2.44 17.38
CA TYR A 16 3.14 1.92 16.03
C TYR A 16 3.56 2.90 14.93
N PHE A 17 3.40 4.20 15.15
CA PHE A 17 3.89 5.23 14.23
C PHE A 17 5.41 5.19 14.08
N PHE A 18 6.17 5.18 15.18
CA PHE A 18 7.63 5.08 15.09
C PHE A 18 8.07 3.76 14.47
N LEU A 19 7.42 2.66 14.81
CA LEU A 19 7.69 1.36 14.22
C LEU A 19 7.41 1.35 12.70
N SER A 20 6.40 2.08 12.23
CA SER A 20 6.14 2.25 10.80
C SER A 20 7.15 3.11 10.05
N LEU A 21 7.90 3.99 10.74
CA LEU A 21 8.99 4.75 10.11
C LEU A 21 10.14 3.82 9.71
N PHE A 22 10.38 2.74 10.47
CA PHE A 22 11.37 1.72 10.12
C PHE A 22 10.86 0.73 9.08
N ILE A 23 9.60 0.30 9.21
CA ILE A 23 8.98 -0.70 8.34
C ILE A 23 7.65 -0.12 7.81
N PRO A 24 7.66 0.55 6.64
CA PRO A 24 6.52 1.33 6.15
C PRO A 24 5.20 0.57 6.06
N PHE A 25 5.22 -0.72 5.70
CA PHE A 25 3.98 -1.48 5.59
C PHE A 25 3.30 -1.71 6.95
N LEU A 26 4.02 -1.66 8.08
CA LEU A 26 3.45 -1.81 9.43
C LEU A 26 2.59 -0.62 9.86
N THR A 27 2.50 0.43 9.03
CA THR A 27 1.55 1.54 9.23
C THR A 27 0.13 1.06 9.46
N TYR A 28 -0.28 -0.08 8.89
CA TYR A 28 -1.64 -0.63 9.05
C TYR A 28 -2.04 -0.89 10.52
N LEU A 29 -1.06 -1.09 11.42
CA LEU A 29 -1.31 -1.33 12.84
C LEU A 29 -2.03 -0.15 13.50
N ILE A 30 -1.77 1.07 13.05
CA ILE A 30 -2.39 2.29 13.57
C ILE A 30 -3.90 2.31 13.29
N PRO A 31 -4.37 2.31 12.02
CA PRO A 31 -5.79 2.26 11.72
C PRO A 31 -6.43 0.99 12.28
N TYR A 32 -5.75 -0.17 12.23
CA TYR A 32 -6.27 -1.41 12.83
C TYR A 32 -6.59 -1.24 14.33
N TYR A 33 -5.64 -0.73 15.11
CA TYR A 33 -5.84 -0.49 16.55
C TYR A 33 -6.96 0.52 16.80
N LYS A 34 -7.02 1.59 16.02
CA LYS A 34 -8.06 2.63 16.19
C LYS A 34 -9.45 2.10 15.86
N ILE A 35 -9.59 1.35 14.77
CA ILE A 35 -10.86 0.75 14.34
C ILE A 35 -11.35 -0.29 15.36
N THR A 36 -10.45 -1.15 15.86
CA THR A 36 -10.84 -2.30 16.70
C THR A 36 -10.90 -1.99 18.19
N LYS A 37 -9.99 -1.18 18.73
CA LYS A 37 -9.86 -0.92 20.17
C LYS A 37 -10.38 0.45 20.56
N VAL A 38 -10.02 1.50 19.83
CA VAL A 38 -10.39 2.88 20.20
C VAL A 38 -11.88 3.17 19.94
N ASN A 39 -12.42 2.68 18.83
CA ASN A 39 -13.83 2.92 18.48
C ASN A 39 -14.83 2.23 19.44
N LEU A 40 -14.40 1.22 20.19
CA LEU A 40 -15.20 0.59 21.25
C LEU A 40 -15.55 1.58 22.39
N TYR A 41 -14.74 2.63 22.58
CA TYR A 41 -14.88 3.56 23.71
C TYR A 41 -15.81 4.76 23.44
N LYS A 42 -16.61 4.76 22.37
CA LYS A 42 -17.52 5.85 21.92
C LYS A 42 -16.79 7.02 21.21
N LYS A 43 -17.52 7.73 20.32
CA LYS A 43 -16.98 8.80 19.44
C LYS A 43 -16.19 9.90 20.16
N LYS A 44 -16.62 10.34 21.35
CA LYS A 44 -15.94 11.42 22.10
C LYS A 44 -14.52 11.01 22.54
N TYR A 45 -14.32 9.74 22.91
CA TYR A 45 -13.02 9.22 23.31
C TYR A 45 -12.06 9.07 22.13
N SER A 46 -12.56 8.62 20.97
CA SER A 46 -11.74 8.56 19.75
C SER A 46 -11.21 9.93 19.35
N LEU A 47 -12.01 10.99 19.50
CA LEU A 47 -11.60 12.34 19.17
C LEU A 47 -10.53 12.86 20.12
N ALA A 48 -10.67 12.60 21.42
CA ALA A 48 -9.66 12.96 22.42
C ALA A 48 -8.31 12.28 22.14
N ILE A 49 -8.30 10.97 21.82
CA ILE A 49 -7.07 10.24 21.47
C ILE A 49 -6.41 10.83 20.22
N ASN A 50 -7.18 11.17 19.18
CA ASN A 50 -6.64 11.79 17.97
C ASN A 50 -5.97 13.15 18.27
N ILE A 51 -6.59 13.98 19.11
CA ILE A 51 -6.02 15.28 19.51
C ILE A 51 -4.71 15.07 20.27
N VAL A 52 -4.69 14.17 21.25
CA VAL A 52 -3.48 13.88 22.06
C VAL A 52 -2.34 13.36 21.18
N VAL A 53 -2.61 12.39 20.30
CA VAL A 53 -1.61 11.86 19.36
C VAL A 53 -1.07 12.97 18.46
N SER A 54 -1.95 13.79 17.88
CA SER A 54 -1.54 14.90 17.00
C SER A 54 -0.66 15.93 17.72
N LEU A 55 -1.00 16.28 18.97
CA LEU A 55 -0.20 17.19 19.79
C LEU A 55 1.19 16.62 20.10
N ILE A 56 1.27 15.34 20.51
CA ILE A 56 2.56 14.70 20.82
C ILE A 56 3.44 14.64 19.56
N LEU A 57 2.87 14.22 18.42
CA LEU A 57 3.63 14.17 17.17
C LEU A 57 4.13 15.56 16.76
N TYR A 58 3.29 16.60 16.86
CA TYR A 58 3.68 17.97 16.55
C TYR A 58 4.83 18.48 17.42
N VAL A 59 4.80 18.20 18.73
CA VAL A 59 5.86 18.58 19.67
C VAL A 59 7.17 17.86 19.37
N ILE A 60 7.13 16.59 18.94
CA ILE A 60 8.34 15.86 18.55
C ILE A 60 8.89 16.39 17.21
N SER A 61 8.06 16.43 16.18
CA SER A 61 8.36 17.16 14.94
C SER A 61 7.09 17.46 14.14
N PRO A 62 6.93 18.69 13.60
CA PRO A 62 5.79 19.02 12.74
C PRO A 62 5.64 18.08 11.53
N SER A 63 6.76 17.59 10.97
CA SER A 63 6.76 16.65 9.85
C SER A 63 6.12 15.31 10.20
N PHE A 64 6.29 14.81 11.43
CA PHE A 64 5.65 13.56 11.85
C PHE A 64 4.13 13.66 11.90
N LEU A 65 3.59 14.80 12.32
CA LEU A 65 2.15 15.05 12.25
C LEU A 65 1.67 14.95 10.79
N ILE A 66 2.40 15.55 9.85
CA ILE A 66 2.05 15.51 8.42
C ILE A 66 2.06 14.06 7.90
N TYR A 67 3.09 13.27 8.21
CA TYR A 67 3.15 11.85 7.81
C TYR A 67 1.99 11.04 8.36
N TYR A 68 1.65 11.25 9.64
CA TYR A 68 0.53 10.61 10.29
C TYR A 68 -0.82 10.97 9.63
N LEU A 69 -1.01 12.25 9.28
CA LEU A 69 -2.23 12.71 8.62
C LEU A 69 -2.35 12.16 7.20
N ILE A 70 -1.27 12.20 6.42
CA ILE A 70 -1.27 11.76 5.03
C ILE A 70 -1.54 10.27 4.92
N PHE A 71 -0.89 9.43 5.72
CA PHE A 71 -0.91 7.99 5.51
C PHE A 71 -1.87 7.23 6.45
N PRO A 72 -1.57 7.00 7.74
CA PRO A 72 -2.44 6.18 8.59
C PRO A 72 -3.83 6.80 8.80
N TYR A 73 -3.92 8.13 8.92
CA TYR A 73 -5.22 8.79 9.12
C TYR A 73 -6.09 8.75 7.85
N THR A 74 -5.52 9.02 6.67
CA THR A 74 -6.25 8.86 5.40
C THR A 74 -6.71 7.42 5.17
N MET A 75 -5.88 6.44 5.53
CA MET A 75 -6.24 5.02 5.44
C MET A 75 -7.44 4.68 6.33
N GLU A 76 -7.46 5.16 7.58
CA GLU A 76 -8.61 5.02 8.48
C GLU A 76 -9.86 5.72 7.95
N PHE A 77 -9.71 6.98 7.52
CA PHE A 77 -10.82 7.79 7.02
C PHE A 77 -11.48 7.14 5.80
N THR A 78 -10.66 6.72 4.82
CA THR A 78 -11.16 6.05 3.61
C THR A 78 -11.80 4.70 3.95
N PHE A 79 -11.29 3.95 4.92
CA PHE A 79 -11.92 2.71 5.39
C PHE A 79 -13.35 2.95 5.89
N TYR A 80 -13.55 3.95 6.76
CA TYR A 80 -14.90 4.30 7.23
C TYR A 80 -15.80 4.80 6.10
N LEU A 81 -15.26 5.58 5.18
CA LEU A 81 -15.99 6.11 4.03
C LEU A 81 -16.53 4.97 3.15
N PHE A 82 -15.68 4.00 2.79
CA PHE A 82 -16.08 2.85 1.97
C PHE A 82 -17.09 1.95 2.67
N ASN A 83 -16.96 1.76 3.99
CA ASN A 83 -17.93 0.97 4.76
C ASN A 83 -19.31 1.63 4.86
N LYS A 84 -19.36 2.97 4.84
CA LYS A 84 -20.61 3.73 4.91
C LYS A 84 -21.27 3.91 3.54
N LEU A 85 -20.52 4.34 2.52
CA LEU A 85 -21.07 4.81 1.25
C LEU A 85 -21.09 3.74 0.15
N THR A 86 -20.18 2.75 0.21
CA THR A 86 -19.87 1.95 -0.99
C THR A 86 -19.79 0.46 -0.70
N ARG A 87 -20.80 -0.05 0.01
CA ARG A 87 -20.96 -1.49 0.30
C ARG A 87 -20.99 -2.39 -0.94
N ARG A 88 -21.34 -1.83 -2.11
CA ARG A 88 -21.43 -2.55 -3.39
C ARG A 88 -20.08 -2.80 -4.08
N ILE A 89 -19.03 -2.04 -3.75
CA ILE A 89 -17.70 -2.26 -4.34
C ILE A 89 -17.05 -3.48 -3.69
N GLN A 90 -16.45 -4.36 -4.49
CA GLN A 90 -15.73 -5.54 -3.99
C GLN A 90 -14.53 -5.16 -3.12
N VAL A 91 -14.21 -5.98 -2.12
CA VAL A 91 -13.18 -5.68 -1.12
C VAL A 91 -11.82 -5.38 -1.77
N TYR A 92 -11.38 -6.17 -2.74
CA TYR A 92 -10.07 -5.98 -3.37
C TYR A 92 -10.00 -4.66 -4.16
N ASN A 93 -11.08 -4.28 -4.86
CA ASN A 93 -11.15 -2.97 -5.52
C ASN A 93 -11.04 -1.81 -4.52
N ARG A 94 -11.62 -1.96 -3.33
CA ARG A 94 -11.45 -0.95 -2.26
C ARG A 94 -10.00 -0.85 -1.81
N ILE A 95 -9.31 -1.98 -1.64
CA ILE A 95 -7.87 -2.00 -1.29
C ILE A 95 -7.07 -1.19 -2.31
N VAL A 96 -7.28 -1.43 -3.60
CA VAL A 96 -6.61 -0.67 -4.67
C VAL A 96 -6.90 0.83 -4.55
N ILE A 97 -8.17 1.23 -4.48
CA ILE A 97 -8.55 2.65 -4.44
C ILE A 97 -8.04 3.34 -3.16
N MET A 98 -8.19 2.68 -2.01
CA MET A 98 -7.67 3.16 -0.72
C MET A 98 -6.15 3.26 -0.69
N SER A 99 -5.45 2.62 -1.62
CA SER A 99 -4.00 2.74 -1.76
C SER A 99 -3.60 3.89 -2.67
N ILE A 100 -4.39 4.14 -3.73
CA ILE A 100 -4.15 5.26 -4.65
C ILE A 100 -4.25 6.60 -3.92
N ILE A 101 -5.24 6.78 -3.04
CA ILE A 101 -5.48 8.07 -2.37
C ILE A 101 -4.27 8.52 -1.51
N PRO A 102 -3.75 7.73 -0.54
CA PRO A 102 -2.55 8.12 0.21
C PRO A 102 -1.32 8.20 -0.66
N THR A 103 -1.19 7.38 -1.70
CA THR A 103 -0.06 7.45 -2.65
C THR A 103 0.00 8.83 -3.31
N ILE A 104 -1.13 9.34 -3.82
CA ILE A 104 -1.20 10.67 -4.43
C ILE A 104 -0.83 11.76 -3.41
N LEU A 105 -1.34 11.69 -2.18
CA LEU A 105 -1.02 12.66 -1.13
C LEU A 105 0.47 12.65 -0.76
N ILE A 106 1.09 11.47 -0.66
CA ILE A 106 2.54 11.34 -0.43
C ILE A 106 3.32 11.95 -1.58
N LEU A 107 2.93 11.69 -2.84
CA LEU A 107 3.61 12.26 -4.01
C LEU A 107 3.49 13.78 -4.08
N ILE A 108 2.32 14.34 -3.72
CA ILE A 108 2.14 15.79 -3.60
C ILE A 108 3.08 16.35 -2.54
N TYR A 109 3.17 15.69 -1.37
CA TYR A 109 4.07 16.12 -0.30
C TYR A 109 5.56 16.05 -0.73
N LEU A 110 5.97 14.97 -1.41
CA LEU A 110 7.33 14.85 -1.95
C LEU A 110 7.63 15.92 -3.00
N TYR A 111 6.65 16.24 -3.86
CA TYR A 111 6.80 17.28 -4.87
C TYR A 111 6.96 18.68 -4.26
N ILE A 112 6.22 18.99 -3.20
CA ILE A 112 6.34 20.26 -2.47
C ILE A 112 7.75 20.39 -1.87
N ASN A 113 8.28 19.32 -1.27
CA ASN A 113 9.58 19.34 -0.58
C ASN A 113 10.78 18.94 -1.47
N ARG A 114 10.59 18.88 -2.80
CA ARG A 114 11.59 18.33 -3.73
C ARG A 114 12.95 19.01 -3.65
N VAL A 115 12.99 20.32 -3.41
CA VAL A 115 14.24 21.10 -3.37
C VAL A 115 15.10 20.67 -2.18
N GLU A 116 14.51 20.57 -0.99
CA GLU A 116 15.19 20.12 0.21
C GLU A 116 15.68 18.68 0.06
N ILE A 117 14.85 17.80 -0.52
CA ILE A 117 15.20 16.41 -0.78
C ILE A 117 16.42 16.32 -1.70
N ILE A 118 16.44 17.06 -2.81
CA ILE A 118 17.57 17.09 -3.75
C ILE A 118 18.84 17.59 -3.05
N ASN A 119 18.73 18.63 -2.23
CA ASN A 119 19.87 19.15 -1.47
C ASN A 119 20.45 18.08 -0.53
N ILE A 120 19.59 17.37 0.21
CA ILE A 120 20.03 16.29 1.12
C ILE A 120 20.72 15.16 0.32
N ILE A 121 20.14 14.74 -0.80
CA ILE A 121 20.70 13.69 -1.67
C ILE A 121 22.07 14.09 -2.20
N ASN A 122 22.28 15.36 -2.56
CA ASN A 122 23.55 15.84 -3.08
C ASN A 122 24.62 15.98 -1.99
N LEU A 123 24.23 16.25 -0.74
CA LEU A 123 25.13 16.37 0.40
C LEU A 123 25.58 15.01 0.95
N LEU A 124 24.71 14.00 0.89
CA LEU A 124 24.98 12.64 1.41
C LEU A 124 26.31 12.03 0.91
N PRO A 125 26.60 12.00 -0.41
CA PRO A 125 27.87 11.50 -0.94
C PRO A 125 29.10 12.30 -0.51
N GLN A 126 28.92 13.53 -0.05
CA GLN A 126 30.02 14.42 0.34
C GLN A 126 30.45 14.23 1.79
N LEU A 127 29.61 13.57 2.61
CA LEU A 127 29.91 13.26 4.01
C LEU A 127 31.13 12.36 4.12
N GLU A 128 32.01 12.69 5.06
CA GLU A 128 33.29 12.00 5.24
C GLU A 128 33.11 10.51 5.59
N GLU A 129 32.08 10.20 6.39
CA GLU A 129 31.67 8.83 6.70
C GLU A 129 31.25 8.06 5.44
N PHE A 130 30.58 8.73 4.50
CA PHE A 130 30.14 8.11 3.26
C PHE A 130 31.32 7.88 2.29
N LYS A 131 32.30 8.78 2.29
CA LYS A 131 33.55 8.60 1.54
C LYS A 131 34.39 7.44 2.05
N LYS A 132 34.37 7.17 3.37
CA LYS A 132 35.05 6.00 3.98
C LYS A 132 34.48 4.66 3.50
N LEU A 133 33.25 4.62 2.97
CA LEU A 133 32.65 3.41 2.38
C LEU A 133 33.28 3.05 1.03
N GLY A 134 34.08 3.93 0.42
CA GLY A 134 34.74 3.68 -0.87
C GLY A 134 33.89 4.07 -2.08
N ALA A 135 34.57 4.29 -3.21
CA ALA A 135 33.96 4.80 -4.44
C ALA A 135 32.88 3.87 -5.03
N GLU A 136 33.03 2.56 -4.87
CA GLU A 136 32.05 1.57 -5.35
C GLU A 136 30.70 1.71 -4.63
N ASN A 137 30.70 1.90 -3.31
CA ASN A 137 29.48 2.07 -2.53
C ASN A 137 28.78 3.40 -2.85
N ILE A 138 29.54 4.44 -3.16
CA ILE A 138 28.99 5.72 -3.65
C ILE A 138 28.31 5.54 -5.00
N TYR A 139 28.94 4.83 -5.93
CA TYR A 139 28.36 4.54 -7.24
C TYR A 139 27.06 3.73 -7.12
N ARG A 140 27.07 2.65 -6.31
CA ARG A 140 25.87 1.85 -6.03
C ARG A 140 24.75 2.71 -5.43
N PHE A 141 25.08 3.60 -4.50
CA PHE A 141 24.11 4.52 -3.94
C PHE A 141 23.51 5.44 -5.01
N GLN A 142 24.33 6.06 -5.86
CA GLN A 142 23.84 6.91 -6.95
C GLN A 142 22.93 6.13 -7.90
N GLU A 143 23.29 4.90 -8.28
CA GLU A 143 22.46 4.02 -9.10
C GLU A 143 21.11 3.73 -8.43
N THR A 144 21.11 3.42 -7.13
CA THR A 144 19.86 3.22 -6.37
C THR A 144 18.99 4.48 -6.32
N MET A 145 19.60 5.66 -6.19
CA MET A 145 18.87 6.93 -6.18
C MET A 145 18.24 7.24 -7.54
N ILE A 146 18.94 6.93 -8.64
CA ILE A 146 18.39 7.04 -10.00
C ILE A 146 17.21 6.07 -10.17
N TYR A 147 17.37 4.81 -9.75
CA TYR A 147 16.31 3.83 -9.82
C TYR A 147 15.07 4.22 -9.01
N ILE A 148 15.27 4.74 -7.78
CA ILE A 148 14.19 5.26 -6.94
C ILE A 148 13.53 6.45 -7.63
N SER A 149 14.30 7.39 -8.16
CA SER A 149 13.78 8.56 -8.87
C SER A 149 12.88 8.17 -10.03
N GLN A 150 13.30 7.19 -10.84
CA GLN A 150 12.53 6.70 -11.98
C GLN A 150 11.27 5.93 -11.60
N ASN A 151 11.24 5.29 -10.42
CA ASN A 151 10.16 4.40 -10.01
C ASN A 151 9.39 4.87 -8.75
N ILE A 152 9.57 6.13 -8.33
CA ILE A 152 9.09 6.62 -7.03
C ILE A 152 7.58 6.41 -6.84
N VAL A 153 6.78 6.63 -7.90
CA VAL A 153 5.31 6.49 -7.86
C VAL A 153 4.93 5.04 -7.57
N SER A 154 5.53 4.09 -8.28
CA SER A 154 5.28 2.66 -8.07
C SER A 154 5.80 2.17 -6.71
N GLN A 155 6.95 2.68 -6.24
CA GLN A 155 7.53 2.29 -4.95
C GLN A 155 6.67 2.76 -3.78
N VAL A 156 6.24 4.02 -3.79
CA VAL A 156 5.30 4.55 -2.78
C VAL A 156 4.01 3.75 -2.79
N PHE A 157 3.44 3.49 -3.98
CA PHE A 157 2.24 2.68 -4.10
C PHE A 157 2.42 1.28 -3.52
N LYS A 158 3.52 0.59 -3.80
CA LYS A 158 3.79 -0.79 -3.29
C LYS A 158 3.70 -0.84 -1.76
N TYR A 159 4.33 0.10 -1.05
CA TYR A 159 4.28 0.16 0.42
C TYR A 159 2.89 0.49 0.95
N VAL A 160 2.22 1.48 0.35
CA VAL A 160 0.87 1.88 0.73
C VAL A 160 -0.13 0.73 0.51
N PHE A 161 -0.01 0.04 -0.63
CA PHE A 161 -0.82 -1.11 -0.99
C PHE A 161 -0.62 -2.29 -0.05
N LEU A 162 0.61 -2.59 0.36
CA LEU A 162 0.87 -3.62 1.35
C LEU A 162 0.19 -3.30 2.67
N ALA A 163 0.35 -2.06 3.17
CA ALA A 163 -0.27 -1.65 4.41
C ALA A 163 -1.80 -1.75 4.35
N THR A 164 -2.44 -1.28 3.29
CA THR A 164 -3.90 -1.40 3.12
C THR A 164 -4.32 -2.86 2.99
N PHE A 165 -3.58 -3.69 2.25
CA PHE A 165 -3.86 -5.12 2.14
C PHE A 165 -3.83 -5.82 3.49
N PHE A 166 -2.79 -5.58 4.31
CA PHE A 166 -2.69 -6.15 5.66
C PHE A 166 -3.75 -5.58 6.61
N LEU A 167 -4.16 -4.32 6.46
CA LEU A 167 -5.29 -3.77 7.22
C LEU A 167 -6.56 -4.60 6.98
N PHE A 168 -6.88 -4.89 5.72
CA PHE A 168 -8.05 -5.71 5.40
C PHE A 168 -7.88 -7.17 5.83
N LEU A 169 -6.67 -7.71 5.68
CA LEU A 169 -6.35 -9.09 6.06
C LEU A 169 -6.53 -9.30 7.57
N THR A 170 -6.20 -8.29 8.37
CA THR A 170 -6.35 -8.34 9.84
C THR A 170 -7.77 -8.03 10.31
N LEU A 171 -8.49 -7.11 9.64
CA LEU A 171 -9.85 -6.74 10.03
C LEU A 171 -10.92 -7.76 9.62
N ILE A 172 -10.82 -8.34 8.42
CA ILE A 172 -11.82 -9.29 7.89
C ILE A 172 -11.19 -10.54 7.27
N PRO A 173 -10.30 -11.26 7.99
CA PRO A 173 -9.56 -12.41 7.48
C PRO A 173 -10.46 -13.51 6.91
N GLY A 174 -11.63 -13.75 7.55
CA GLY A 174 -12.58 -14.80 7.14
C GLY A 174 -13.14 -14.63 5.74
N THR A 175 -13.05 -13.42 5.16
CA THR A 175 -13.58 -13.13 3.81
C THR A 175 -12.52 -13.18 2.71
N TYR A 176 -11.24 -13.41 3.04
CA TYR A 176 -10.11 -13.30 2.11
C TYR A 176 -10.31 -14.08 0.79
N LYS A 177 -10.87 -15.30 0.89
CA LYS A 177 -11.17 -16.17 -0.26
C LYS A 177 -12.12 -15.53 -1.27
N LEU A 178 -13.07 -14.75 -0.76
CA LEU A 178 -14.16 -14.12 -1.51
C LEU A 178 -13.74 -12.78 -2.14
N TRP A 179 -12.54 -12.27 -1.85
CA TRP A 179 -12.12 -10.99 -2.40
C TRP A 179 -11.96 -11.09 -3.92
N LYS A 180 -12.67 -10.25 -4.67
CA LYS A 180 -12.59 -10.22 -6.13
C LYS A 180 -12.04 -8.87 -6.59
N LEU A 181 -11.22 -8.91 -7.63
CA LEU A 181 -10.64 -7.77 -8.32
C LEU A 181 -11.34 -7.66 -9.68
N SER A 182 -11.79 -6.47 -10.06
CA SER A 182 -12.39 -6.26 -11.38
C SER A 182 -11.34 -6.26 -12.49
N CYS A 183 -11.64 -6.89 -13.61
CA CYS A 183 -10.79 -6.87 -14.81
C CYS A 183 -10.49 -5.45 -15.32
N TYR A 184 -11.30 -4.43 -15.00
CA TYR A 184 -11.04 -3.04 -15.39
C TYR A 184 -9.64 -2.52 -15.01
N TRP A 185 -9.03 -3.06 -13.94
CA TRP A 185 -7.67 -2.66 -13.54
C TRP A 185 -6.58 -3.11 -14.51
N ILE A 186 -6.83 -4.11 -15.37
CA ILE A 186 -5.86 -4.54 -16.40
C ILE A 186 -5.91 -3.67 -17.66
N VAL A 187 -7.00 -2.93 -17.86
CA VAL A 187 -7.23 -2.15 -19.08
C VAL A 187 -6.11 -1.13 -19.34
N PRO A 188 -5.67 -0.31 -18.36
CA PRO A 188 -4.60 0.65 -18.61
C PRO A 188 -3.28 -0.03 -18.97
N TYR A 189 -3.01 -1.22 -18.44
CA TYR A 189 -1.81 -2.01 -18.79
C TYR A 189 -1.84 -2.46 -20.25
N ILE A 190 -2.98 -2.98 -20.72
CA ILE A 190 -3.16 -3.39 -22.12
C ILE A 190 -3.04 -2.19 -23.06
N LEU A 191 -3.65 -1.06 -22.70
CA LEU A 191 -3.60 0.17 -23.52
C LEU A 191 -2.18 0.72 -23.66
N ILE A 192 -1.40 0.74 -22.57
CA ILE A 192 0.00 1.20 -22.62
C ILE A 192 0.82 0.29 -23.53
N LEU A 193 0.75 -1.03 -23.36
CA LEU A 193 1.50 -1.98 -24.19
C LEU A 193 1.09 -1.93 -25.66
N TRP A 194 -0.22 -1.80 -25.92
CA TRP A 194 -0.73 -1.68 -27.28
C TRP A 194 -0.23 -0.39 -27.95
N SER A 195 -0.25 0.73 -27.21
CA SER A 195 0.26 2.01 -27.69
C SER A 195 1.75 1.96 -28.04
N GLN A 196 2.57 1.37 -27.15
CA GLN A 196 4.01 1.18 -27.37
C GLN A 196 4.32 0.34 -28.60
N ARG A 197 3.52 -0.71 -28.84
CA ARG A 197 3.78 -1.66 -29.92
C ARG A 197 3.25 -1.20 -31.28
N PHE A 198 2.15 -0.45 -31.31
CA PHE A 198 1.40 -0.20 -32.53
C PHE A 198 1.20 1.28 -32.89
N LEU A 199 1.24 2.21 -31.93
CA LEU A 199 0.86 3.60 -32.17
C LEU A 199 2.03 4.58 -32.31
N ASN A 200 3.27 4.19 -31.98
CA ASN A 200 4.47 5.04 -32.13
C ASN A 200 4.30 6.47 -31.57
N ILE A 201 3.47 6.63 -30.53
CA ILE A 201 3.20 7.92 -29.88
C ILE A 201 4.41 8.31 -29.03
N SER A 202 4.70 9.59 -28.88
CA SER A 202 5.74 10.03 -27.93
C SER A 202 5.33 9.65 -26.50
N HIS A 203 6.06 8.70 -25.92
CA HIS A 203 5.76 8.09 -24.64
C HIS A 203 6.46 8.81 -23.48
N ASN A 204 5.72 9.11 -22.41
CA ASN A 204 6.36 9.53 -21.16
C ASN A 204 6.78 8.28 -20.38
N ILE A 205 8.01 7.84 -20.65
CA ILE A 205 8.62 6.61 -20.10
C ILE A 205 8.47 6.53 -18.58
N PHE A 206 8.58 7.67 -17.88
CA PHE A 206 8.42 7.73 -16.43
C PHE A 206 7.03 7.25 -15.97
N TRP A 207 5.96 7.82 -16.53
CA TRP A 207 4.60 7.47 -16.10
C TRP A 207 4.20 6.07 -16.54
N GLU A 208 4.60 5.67 -17.73
CA GLU A 208 4.28 4.35 -18.25
C GLU A 208 4.88 3.23 -17.40
N ASN A 209 6.18 3.34 -17.10
CA ASN A 209 6.86 2.35 -16.26
C ASN A 209 6.20 2.25 -14.88
N ASN A 210 5.89 3.39 -14.25
CA ASN A 210 5.26 3.40 -12.94
C ASN A 210 3.84 2.81 -12.94
N ILE A 211 3.01 3.15 -13.94
CA ILE A 211 1.65 2.62 -14.05
C ILE A 211 1.69 1.11 -14.32
N VAL A 212 2.54 0.66 -15.24
CA VAL A 212 2.72 -0.75 -15.57
C VAL A 212 3.17 -1.54 -14.34
N GLU A 213 4.13 -1.04 -13.58
CA GLU A 213 4.61 -1.67 -12.34
C GLU A 213 3.55 -1.72 -11.25
N ILE A 214 2.73 -0.66 -11.10
CA ILE A 214 1.60 -0.65 -10.17
C ILE A 214 0.59 -1.75 -10.54
N ILE A 215 0.21 -1.83 -11.81
CA ILE A 215 -0.78 -2.81 -12.27
C ILE A 215 -0.24 -4.23 -12.09
N LYS A 216 1.00 -4.50 -12.51
CA LYS A 216 1.66 -5.78 -12.25
C LYS A 216 1.58 -6.13 -10.77
N TYR A 217 1.91 -5.20 -9.88
CA TYR A 217 1.91 -5.44 -8.45
C TYR A 217 0.51 -5.78 -7.89
N ILE A 218 -0.52 -5.04 -8.31
CA ILE A 218 -1.93 -5.32 -7.94
C ILE A 218 -2.31 -6.76 -8.32
N PHE A 219 -1.99 -7.16 -9.54
CA PHE A 219 -2.33 -8.47 -10.09
C PHE A 219 -1.47 -9.60 -9.54
N VAL A 220 -0.19 -9.36 -9.18
CA VAL A 220 0.63 -10.33 -8.45
C VAL A 220 0.00 -10.66 -7.11
N TRP A 221 -0.37 -9.65 -6.31
CA TRP A 221 -1.02 -9.90 -5.02
C TRP A 221 -2.39 -10.56 -5.16
N TYR A 222 -3.11 -10.27 -6.25
CA TYR A 222 -4.38 -10.94 -6.52
C TYR A 222 -4.16 -12.39 -6.95
N GLY A 223 -3.11 -12.66 -7.73
CA GLY A 223 -2.63 -13.99 -8.05
C GLY A 223 -2.23 -14.79 -6.81
N ILE A 224 -1.50 -14.17 -5.86
CA ILE A 224 -1.18 -14.77 -4.54
C ILE A 224 -2.45 -15.18 -3.80
N LYS A 225 -3.45 -14.31 -3.77
CA LYS A 225 -4.76 -14.65 -3.20
C LYS A 225 -5.39 -15.85 -3.91
N ASN A 226 -5.33 -15.93 -5.24
CA ASN A 226 -5.91 -17.06 -5.96
C ASN A 226 -5.11 -18.36 -5.76
N LEU A 227 -3.78 -18.28 -5.62
CA LEU A 227 -2.95 -19.40 -5.19
C LEU A 227 -3.37 -19.90 -3.80
N TYR A 228 -3.65 -18.99 -2.85
CA TYR A 228 -4.19 -19.38 -1.54
C TYR A 228 -5.47 -20.22 -1.67
N VAL A 229 -6.39 -19.84 -2.56
CA VAL A 229 -7.64 -20.57 -2.82
C VAL A 229 -7.36 -21.93 -3.50
N LEU A 230 -6.39 -21.99 -4.41
CA LEU A 230 -5.98 -23.24 -5.05
C LEU A 230 -5.34 -24.22 -4.06
N ILE A 231 -4.44 -23.74 -3.19
CA ILE A 231 -3.79 -24.55 -2.15
C ILE A 231 -4.82 -25.13 -1.17
N GLU A 232 -5.90 -24.38 -0.90
CA GLU A 232 -7.02 -24.91 -0.13
C GLU A 232 -7.74 -26.07 -0.85
N LYS A 233 -7.98 -25.95 -2.15
CA LYS A 233 -8.56 -27.04 -2.96
C LYS A 233 -7.67 -28.29 -3.00
N ILE A 234 -6.36 -28.13 -2.85
CA ILE A 234 -5.38 -29.23 -2.77
C ILE A 234 -5.43 -29.93 -1.38
N GLY A 235 -6.11 -29.35 -0.39
CA GLY A 235 -6.38 -29.99 0.90
C GLY A 235 -5.58 -29.46 2.10
N VAL A 236 -4.82 -28.36 1.94
CA VAL A 236 -4.09 -27.74 3.06
C VAL A 236 -5.06 -27.01 3.99
N LYS A 237 -5.24 -27.52 5.21
CA LYS A 237 -6.20 -26.98 6.20
C LYS A 237 -5.69 -25.72 6.93
N SER A 238 -4.39 -25.64 7.20
CA SER A 238 -3.82 -24.52 7.99
C SER A 238 -3.81 -23.21 7.18
N ASN A 239 -4.48 -22.18 7.70
CA ASN A 239 -4.51 -20.85 7.07
C ASN A 239 -3.12 -20.21 6.99
N ILE A 240 -2.28 -20.42 8.01
CA ILE A 240 -0.91 -19.91 8.04
C ILE A 240 -0.08 -20.55 6.93
N LEU A 241 -0.17 -21.88 6.76
CA LEU A 241 0.54 -22.58 5.70
C LEU A 241 0.05 -22.14 4.31
N LYS A 242 -1.27 -21.96 4.13
CA LYS A 242 -1.80 -21.45 2.86
C LYS A 242 -1.27 -20.06 2.52
N HIS A 243 -1.22 -19.14 3.49
CA HIS A 243 -0.63 -17.82 3.28
C HIS A 243 0.88 -17.91 3.00
N GLY A 244 1.62 -18.68 3.79
CA GLY A 244 3.06 -18.85 3.60
C GLY A 244 3.41 -19.40 2.22
N ILE A 245 2.77 -20.50 1.80
CA ILE A 245 3.02 -21.14 0.50
C ILE A 245 2.62 -20.19 -0.64
N SER A 246 1.43 -19.58 -0.58
CA SER A 246 0.97 -18.68 -1.64
C SER A 246 1.86 -17.44 -1.80
N ILE A 247 2.33 -16.85 -0.70
CA ILE A 247 3.25 -15.70 -0.72
C ILE A 247 4.61 -16.13 -1.24
N LEU A 248 5.14 -17.27 -0.78
CA LEU A 248 6.44 -17.78 -1.21
C LEU A 248 6.45 -18.02 -2.73
N PHE A 249 5.49 -18.79 -3.26
CA PHE A 249 5.34 -18.97 -4.70
C PHE A 249 5.08 -17.65 -5.44
N GLY A 250 4.25 -16.80 -4.85
CA GLY A 250 3.92 -15.46 -5.31
C GLY A 250 5.12 -14.58 -5.63
N LEU A 251 6.03 -14.52 -4.68
CA LEU A 251 7.21 -13.67 -4.72
C LEU A 251 8.36 -14.32 -5.49
N SER A 252 8.45 -15.65 -5.52
CA SER A 252 9.45 -16.37 -6.33
C SER A 252 9.16 -16.31 -7.82
N TYR A 253 7.89 -16.35 -8.23
CA TYR A 253 7.48 -16.38 -9.65
C TYR A 253 6.46 -15.29 -9.98
N PRO A 254 6.80 -14.00 -9.80
CA PRO A 254 5.84 -12.90 -9.89
C PRO A 254 5.18 -12.80 -11.28
N MET A 255 5.89 -13.10 -12.36
CA MET A 255 5.31 -13.02 -13.71
C MET A 255 4.24 -14.10 -13.96
N VAL A 256 4.48 -15.33 -13.50
CA VAL A 256 3.49 -16.42 -13.60
C VAL A 256 2.26 -16.07 -12.77
N VAL A 257 2.48 -15.56 -11.57
CA VAL A 257 1.44 -15.19 -10.61
C VAL A 257 0.63 -13.99 -11.11
N PHE A 258 1.28 -13.03 -11.76
CA PHE A 258 0.63 -11.93 -12.47
C PHE A 258 -0.37 -12.45 -13.51
N VAL A 259 0.05 -13.39 -14.36
CA VAL A 259 -0.84 -13.99 -15.39
C VAL A 259 -2.02 -14.71 -14.75
N ILE A 260 -1.79 -15.50 -13.69
CA ILE A 260 -2.86 -16.17 -12.92
C ILE A 260 -3.85 -15.14 -12.37
N GLY A 261 -3.34 -14.06 -11.76
CA GLY A 261 -4.15 -12.97 -11.24
C GLY A 261 -4.97 -12.29 -12.34
N ALA A 262 -4.35 -11.99 -13.48
CA ALA A 262 -5.01 -11.35 -14.61
C ALA A 262 -6.16 -12.22 -15.14
N LEU A 263 -5.90 -13.51 -15.41
CA LEU A 263 -6.91 -14.46 -15.90
C LEU A 263 -8.07 -14.62 -14.90
N ALA A 264 -7.77 -14.78 -13.61
CA ALA A 264 -8.80 -14.91 -12.58
C ALA A 264 -9.69 -13.66 -12.45
N SER A 265 -9.21 -12.48 -12.84
CA SER A 265 -10.04 -11.26 -12.82
C SER A 265 -11.13 -11.23 -13.90
N PHE A 266 -10.98 -12.05 -14.96
CA PHE A 266 -11.95 -12.18 -16.05
C PHE A 266 -13.10 -13.14 -15.74
N GLU A 267 -13.08 -13.88 -14.62
CA GLU A 267 -14.28 -14.56 -14.10
C GLU A 267 -15.45 -13.60 -13.84
N PHE A 268 -15.24 -12.28 -13.97
CA PHE A 268 -16.26 -11.23 -13.98
C PHE A 268 -17.06 -11.10 -15.30
N ILE A 269 -16.58 -11.65 -16.42
CA ILE A 269 -17.40 -11.76 -17.64
C ILE A 269 -18.32 -12.97 -17.49
N GLU A 270 -19.25 -12.89 -16.55
CA GLU A 270 -20.51 -13.63 -16.69
C GLU A 270 -21.18 -13.02 -17.92
N VAL A 271 -21.00 -13.66 -19.09
CA VAL A 271 -21.88 -13.46 -20.22
C VAL A 271 -23.26 -13.82 -19.71
N LYS A 272 -24.04 -12.82 -19.27
CA LYS A 272 -25.47 -13.02 -19.11
C LYS A 272 -25.95 -13.47 -20.46
N GLU A 273 -26.28 -14.75 -20.59
CA GLU A 273 -27.10 -15.23 -21.70
C GLU A 273 -28.35 -14.35 -21.71
N ILE A 274 -28.39 -13.41 -22.64
CA ILE A 274 -29.63 -12.75 -23.00
C ILE A 274 -30.40 -13.88 -23.68
N ARG A 275 -31.27 -14.56 -22.91
CA ARG A 275 -32.28 -15.43 -23.49
C ARG A 275 -33.13 -14.52 -24.38
N MET A 276 -32.98 -14.66 -25.70
CA MET A 276 -33.96 -14.16 -26.67
C MET A 276 -35.22 -15.01 -26.60
#